data_AF-A0A520JJ66-F1
#
_entry.id   AF-A0A520JJ66-F1
#
_cell.length_a   1.000
_cell.length_b   1.000
_cell.length_c   1.000
_cell.angle_alpha   90.00
_cell.angle_beta   90.00
_cell.angle_gamma   90.00
#
_symmetry.space_group_name_H-M   'P 1'
#
loop_
_entity.id
_entity.type
_entity.pdbx_description
1 polymer ?
#
loop_
_entity_poly.entity_id
_entity_poly.type
_entity_poly.pdbx_seq_one_letter_code
_entity_poly.pdbx_strand_id
1 'polypeptide(L)' 'RFLYERLIGAEVRPWLPAAFCSAAALPHLHPELRRTLLQSISEAAATASGWSNRQPGFFPKWVEKVEAAALPH' A
#
# COMPACT_ATOMS: atom_id res chain seq x y z
N ARG A 1 -2.88 4.99 -4.05
CA ARG A 1 -3.14 3.53 -4.08
C ARG A 1 -1.81 2.85 -4.33
N PHE A 2 -1.45 1.95 -3.41
CA PHE A 2 -0.26 1.10 -3.29
C PHE A 2 0.91 1.29 -4.28
N LEU A 3 1.99 1.91 -3.78
CA LEU A 3 3.26 2.08 -4.49
C LEU A 3 3.86 0.74 -4.95
N TYR A 4 3.70 -0.31 -4.14
CA TYR A 4 4.24 -1.65 -4.42
C TYR A 4 3.58 -2.33 -5.62
N GLU A 5 2.28 -2.11 -5.87
CA GLU A 5 1.62 -2.68 -7.06
C GLU A 5 2.23 -2.11 -8.35
N ARG A 6 2.73 -0.87 -8.31
CA ARG A 6 3.38 -0.25 -9.46
C ARG A 6 4.76 -0.81 -9.77
N LEU A 7 5.44 -1.37 -8.76
CA LEU A 7 6.75 -1.99 -8.91
C LEU A 7 6.63 -3.43 -9.43
N ILE A 8 5.67 -4.20 -8.91
CA ILE A 8 5.60 -5.66 -9.09
C ILE A 8 4.45 -6.06 -10.04
N GLY A 9 3.50 -5.16 -10.31
CA GLY A 9 2.36 -5.40 -11.19
C GLY A 9 1.10 -5.86 -10.46
N ALA A 10 -0.02 -5.94 -11.20
CA ALA A 10 -1.32 -6.33 -10.65
C ALA A 10 -1.39 -7.80 -10.17
N GLU A 11 -0.52 -8.67 -10.68
CA GLU A 11 -0.54 -10.12 -10.40
C GLU A 11 -0.11 -10.45 -8.96
N VAL A 12 0.57 -9.53 -8.27
CA VAL A 12 1.01 -9.74 -6.88
C VAL A 12 -0.15 -9.66 -5.88
N ARG A 13 -1.27 -9.06 -6.28
CA ARG A 13 -2.42 -8.72 -5.44
C ARG A 13 -2.93 -9.86 -4.53
N PRO A 14 -3.16 -11.09 -5.03
CA PRO A 14 -3.59 -12.21 -4.20
C PRO A 14 -2.61 -12.61 -3.10
N TRP A 15 -1.33 -12.29 -3.27
CA TRP A 15 -0.25 -12.65 -2.34
C TRP A 15 -0.05 -11.62 -1.23
N LEU A 16 -0.58 -10.40 -1.41
CA LEU A 16 -0.41 -9.30 -0.45
C LEU A 16 -0.97 -9.64 0.94
N PRO A 17 -2.21 -10.16 1.10
CA PRO A 17 -2.74 -10.46 2.43
C PRO A 17 -1.83 -11.41 3.22
N ALA A 18 -1.36 -12.48 2.58
CA ALA A 18 -0.43 -13.42 3.21
C ALA A 18 0.90 -12.75 3.58
N ALA A 19 1.46 -11.93 2.70
CA ALA A 19 2.70 -11.20 2.97
C ALA A 19 2.55 -10.25 4.17
N PHE A 20 1.51 -9.42 4.21
CA PHE A 20 1.25 -8.49 5.32
C PHE A 20 0.99 -9.22 6.64
N CYS A 21 0.18 -10.29 6.62
CA CYS A 21 -0.06 -11.11 7.81
C CYS A 21 1.22 -11.76 8.33
N SER A 22 2.07 -12.29 7.43
CA SER A 22 3.34 -12.92 7.84
C SER A 22 4.31 -11.91 8.43
N ALA A 23 4.40 -10.71 7.86
CA ALA A 23 5.23 -9.62 8.40
C ALA A 23 4.73 -9.18 9.78
N ALA A 24 3.41 -9.08 9.98
CA ALA A 24 2.81 -8.72 11.27
C ALA A 24 3.00 -9.80 12.35
N ALA A 25 3.23 -11.06 11.98
CA ALA A 25 3.44 -12.17 12.92
C ALA A 25 4.88 -12.24 13.49
N LEU A 26 5.82 -11.44 12.99
CA LEU A 26 7.22 -11.49 13.42
C LEU A 26 7.36 -11.10 14.91
N PRO A 27 8.00 -11.94 15.75
CA PRO A 27 8.09 -11.70 17.19
C PRO A 27 8.93 -10.47 17.55
N HIS A 28 9.90 -10.11 16.70
CA HIS A 28 10.77 -8.94 16.87
C HIS A 28 10.11 -7.61 16.51
N LEU A 29 8.93 -7.65 15.89
CA LEU A 29 8.24 -6.44 15.44
C LEU A 29 7.48 -5.81 16.60
N HIS A 30 7.61 -4.49 16.77
CA HIS A 30 6.89 -3.74 17.82
C HIS A 30 5.36 -3.91 17.66
N PRO A 31 4.59 -4.13 18.74
CA PRO A 31 3.14 -4.38 18.66
C PRO A 31 2.35 -3.32 17.87
N GLU A 32 2.69 -2.05 18.01
CA GLU A 32 2.02 -0.98 17.24
C GLU A 32 2.28 -1.11 15.73
N LEU A 33 3.49 -1.50 15.32
CA LEU A 33 3.81 -1.70 13.91
C LEU A 33 3.05 -2.89 13.33
N ARG A 34 2.80 -3.94 14.13
CA ARG A 34 1.95 -5.07 13.71
C ARG A 34 0.53 -4.61 13.42
N ARG A 35 -0.03 -3.77 14.30
CA ARG A 35 -1.37 -3.18 14.10
C ARG A 35 -1.40 -2.32 12.85
N THR A 36 -0.44 -1.43 12.67
CA THR A 36 -0.35 -0.57 11.48
C THR A 36 -0.24 -1.38 10.19
N LEU A 37 0.56 -2.45 10.17
CA LEU A 37 0.68 -3.33 9.01
C LEU A 37 -0.64 -4.01 8.65
N LEU A 38 -1.34 -4.58 9.63
CA LEU A 38 -2.64 -5.23 9.41
C LEU A 38 -3.71 -4.25 8.94
N GLN A 39 -3.68 -3.00 9.41
CA GLN A 39 -4.60 -1.94 8.98
C GLN A 39 -4.23 -1.32 7.63
N SER A 40 -3.02 -1.55 7.13
CA SER A 40 -2.57 -1.01 5.84
C SER A 40 -3.22 -1.69 4.62
N ILE A 41 -3.78 -2.88 4.82
CA ILE A 41 -4.61 -3.58 3.86
C ILE A 41 -6.08 -3.43 4.28
N SER A 42 -6.95 -3.05 3.33
CA SER A 42 -8.38 -2.96 3.62
C SER A 42 -8.99 -4.35 3.76
N GLU A 43 -9.99 -4.50 4.63
CA GLU A 43 -10.72 -5.77 4.82
C GLU A 43 -11.23 -6.35 3.49
N ALA A 44 -11.87 -5.51 2.65
CA ALA A 44 -12.36 -5.90 1.34
C ALA A 44 -11.29 -6.42 0.38
N ALA A 45 -10.02 -6.07 0.61
CA ALA A 45 -8.89 -6.57 -0.18
C ALA A 45 -8.37 -7.89 0.41
N ALA A 46 -8.34 -8.01 1.73
CA ALA A 46 -7.94 -9.23 2.42
C ALA A 46 -8.92 -10.41 2.19
N THR A 47 -10.22 -10.12 2.03
CA THR A 47 -11.28 -11.12 1.86
C THR A 47 -11.85 -11.19 0.44
N ALA A 48 -11.25 -10.49 -0.52
CA ALA A 48 -11.70 -10.50 -1.90
C ALA A 48 -11.72 -11.92 -2.48
N SER A 49 -12.84 -12.33 -3.06
CA SER A 49 -12.95 -13.60 -3.80
C SER A 49 -12.08 -13.63 -5.06
N GLY A 50 -11.72 -12.45 -5.58
CA GLY A 50 -10.83 -12.29 -6.71
C GLY A 50 -10.28 -10.86 -6.80
N TRP A 51 -9.06 -10.75 -7.34
CA TRP A 51 -8.39 -9.47 -7.53
C TRP A 51 -8.50 -9.00 -8.98
N SER A 52 -8.63 -7.69 -9.18
CA SER A 52 -8.66 -7.13 -10.53
C SER A 52 -7.30 -7.31 -11.22
N ASN A 53 -7.31 -7.78 -12.46
CA ASN A 53 -6.13 -7.82 -13.34
C ASN A 53 -5.83 -6.45 -13.99
N ARG A 54 -6.64 -5.42 -13.70
CA ARG A 54 -6.37 -4.07 -14.20
C ARG A 54 -5.04 -3.58 -13.64
N GLN A 55 -4.10 -3.30 -14.54
CA GLN A 55 -2.79 -2.77 -14.20
C GLN A 55 -2.91 -1.44 -13.42
N PRO A 56 -2.02 -1.19 -12.45
CA PRO A 56 -2.07 0.01 -11.64
C PRO A 56 -1.70 1.24 -12.48
N GLY A 57 -2.65 2.15 -12.66
CA GLY A 57 -2.45 3.43 -13.33
C GLY A 57 -2.04 4.52 -12.35
N PHE A 58 -1.18 5.43 -12.81
CA PHE A 58 -0.93 6.69 -12.12
C PHE A 58 -1.79 7.79 -12.70
N PHE A 59 -2.64 8.37 -11.85
CA PHE A 59 -3.46 9.52 -12.19
C PHE A 59 -2.97 10.68 -11.32
N PRO A 60 -1.96 11.44 -11.78
CA PRO A 60 -1.49 12.60 -11.03
C PRO A 60 -2.64 13.55 -10.82
N LYS A 61 -2.79 14.05 -9.60
CA LYS A 61 -3.65 15.22 -9.36
C LYS A 61 -2.89 16.45 -9.83
N TRP A 62 -3.61 17.39 -10.42
CA TRP A 62 -3.06 18.72 -10.62
C TRP A 62 -2.66 19.30 -9.26
N VAL A 63 -1.42 19.75 -9.15
CA VAL A 63 -0.88 20.41 -7.96
C VAL A 63 -0.56 21.83 -8.39
N GLU A 64 -1.08 22.81 -7.64
CA GLU A 64 -0.75 24.21 -7.87
C GLU A 64 0.75 24.42 -7.70
N LYS A 65 1.30 25.35 -8.48
CA LYS A 65 2.72 25.65 -8.42
C LYS A 65 3.03 26.25 -7.04
N VAL A 66 3.89 25.59 -6.27
CA VAL A 66 4.39 26.15 -5.01
C VAL A 66 5.38 27.25 -5.36
N GLU A 67 5.17 28.46 -4.83
CA GLU A 67 6.14 29.55 -4.96
C GLU A 67 7.42 29.20 -4.20
N ALA A 68 8.58 29.38 -4.85
CA ALA A 68 9.88 28.98 -4.31
C ALA A 68 10.22 29.62 -2.96
N ALA A 69 9.58 30.74 -2.62
CA ALA A 69 9.75 31.45 -1.35
C ALA A 69 9.10 30.75 -0.14
N ALA A 70 8.28 29.70 -0.35
CA ALA A 70 7.56 28.99 0.71
C ALA A 70 8.30 27.74 1.24
N LEU A 71 9.50 27.44 0.75
CA LEU A 71 10.30 26.32 1.27
C LEU A 71 11.00 26.76 2.57
N PRO A 72 10.72 26.13 3.73
CA PRO A 72 11.54 26.33 4.92
C PRO A 72 12.95 25.81 4.63
N HIS A 73 13.95 26.66 4.93
CA HIS A 73 15.37 26.34 4.85
C HIS A 73 15.76 25.17 5.77
#